data_AF-A0A7J7Z2E0-F1
#
_entry.id   AF-A0A7J7Z2E0-F1
#
_cell.length_a   1.000
_cell.length_b   1.000
_cell.length_c   1.000
_cell.angle_alpha   90.00
_cell.angle_beta   90.00
_cell.angle_gamma   90.00
#
_symmetry.space_group_name_H-M   'P 1'
#
loop_
_entity.id
_entity.type
_entity.pdbx_description
1 polymer ?
#
loop_
_entity_poly.entity_id
_entity_poly.type
_entity_poly.pdbx_seq_one_letter_code
_entity_poly.pdbx_strand_id
1 'polypeptide(L)'
;MATSQRQTCTKFTEDHLKILIKAFSRKPYPGHTTKQKLVLEITPEELKIQVWFQNGRVSLRVWKSSEPEEYLEARRAHHHPEERNQSREDAGVMPTSARSHVLITARRKNPYTDIDSRIKSPNLVLK
;
A
#
# COMPACT_ATOMS: atom_id res chain seq x y z
N MET A 1 -10.25 21.26 -17.52
CA MET A 1 -9.46 20.10 -17.97
C MET A 1 -8.72 19.54 -16.76
N ALA A 2 -9.16 18.41 -16.21
CA ALA A 2 -8.53 17.79 -15.05
C ALA A 2 -7.37 16.91 -15.54
N THR A 3 -6.15 17.28 -15.19
CA THR A 3 -4.95 16.49 -15.49
C THR A 3 -4.86 15.36 -14.46
N SER A 4 -5.04 14.11 -14.87
CA SER A 4 -4.75 12.96 -14.01
C SER A 4 -3.24 12.90 -13.75
N GLN A 5 -2.80 13.46 -12.63
CA GLN A 5 -1.43 13.36 -12.13
C GLN A 5 -1.25 12.11 -11.26
N ARG A 6 -0.81 11.02 -11.91
CA ARG A 6 -0.25 9.86 -11.21
C ARG A 6 0.93 10.33 -10.36
N GLN A 7 1.10 9.72 -9.18
CA GLN A 7 2.16 10.08 -8.24
C GLN A 7 3.49 9.98 -8.97
N THR A 8 4.28 11.05 -8.92
CA THR A 8 5.58 11.09 -9.59
C THR A 8 6.40 9.89 -9.15
N CYS A 9 6.90 9.14 -10.14
CA CYS A 9 7.71 7.98 -9.88
C CYS A 9 9.02 8.45 -9.25
N THR A 10 9.27 8.04 -8.01
CA THR A 10 10.54 8.30 -7.33
C THR A 10 11.57 7.32 -7.86
N LYS A 11 12.63 7.85 -8.45
CA LYS A 11 13.78 7.07 -8.85
C LYS A 11 14.66 6.88 -7.61
N PHE A 12 14.70 5.65 -7.09
CA PHE A 12 15.71 5.30 -6.09
C PHE A 12 17.08 5.26 -6.77
N THR A 13 18.10 5.85 -6.13
CA THR A 13 19.49 5.68 -6.56
C THR A 13 19.93 4.24 -6.24
N GLU A 14 21.05 3.82 -6.83
CA GLU A 14 21.57 2.46 -6.59
C GLU A 14 21.91 2.22 -5.11
N ASP A 15 22.46 3.22 -4.43
CA ASP A 15 22.80 3.12 -3.01
C ASP A 15 21.56 3.02 -2.12
N HIS A 16 20.49 3.75 -2.45
CA HIS A 16 19.20 3.61 -1.78
C HIS A 16 18.65 2.20 -1.93
N LEU A 17 18.77 1.59 -3.12
CA LEU A 17 18.34 0.22 -3.35
C LEU A 17 19.17 -0.79 -2.55
N LYS A 18 20.49 -0.61 -2.45
CA LYS A 18 21.37 -1.47 -1.64
C LYS A 18 20.93 -1.50 -0.17
N ILE A 19 20.60 -0.34 0.39
CA ILE A 19 20.10 -0.23 1.78
C ILE A 19 18.75 -0.92 1.93
N LEU A 20 17.81 -0.67 1.01
CA LEU A 20 16.48 -1.28 1.01
C LEU A 20 16.54 -2.80 0.90
N ILE A 21 17.36 -3.33 -0.01
CA ILE A 21 17.56 -4.77 -0.20
C ILE A 21 18.18 -5.38 1.06
N LYS A 22 19.22 -4.77 1.63
CA LYS A 22 19.85 -5.25 2.88
C LYS A 22 18.85 -5.28 4.05
N ALA A 23 18.00 -4.27 4.17
CA ALA A 23 16.94 -4.24 5.18
C ALA A 23 15.87 -5.32 4.91
N PHE A 24 15.48 -5.51 3.65
CA PHE A 24 14.49 -6.50 3.23
C PHE A 24 14.97 -7.93 3.51
N SER A 25 16.23 -8.25 3.21
CA SER A 25 16.82 -9.56 3.49
C SER A 25 16.81 -9.90 4.98
N ARG A 26 16.92 -8.90 5.86
CA ARG A 26 16.85 -9.10 7.32
C ARG A 26 15.42 -9.30 7.79
N LYS A 27 14.51 -8.40 7.40
CA LYS A 27 13.11 -8.42 7.82
C LYS A 27 12.22 -7.92 6.68
N PRO A 28 11.55 -8.82 5.92
CA PRO A 28 10.64 -8.44 4.83
C PRO A 28 9.39 -7.69 5.32
N TYR A 29 9.08 -7.79 6.62
CA TYR A 29 7.96 -7.12 7.28
C TYR A 29 8.50 -6.15 8.35
N PRO A 30 9.05 -4.99 7.96
CA PRO A 30 9.54 -4.00 8.91
C PRO A 30 8.38 -3.37 9.69
N GLY A 31 8.57 -3.23 11.01
CA GLY A 31 7.68 -2.47 11.87
C GLY A 31 7.80 -0.95 11.63
N HIS A 32 6.96 -0.16 12.31
CA HIS A 32 6.92 1.30 12.15
C HIS A 32 8.29 1.96 12.42
N THR A 33 8.95 1.62 13.52
CA THR A 33 10.27 2.17 13.89
C THR A 33 11.35 1.87 12.85
N THR A 34 11.32 0.69 12.23
CA THR A 34 12.27 0.31 11.19
C THR A 34 12.02 1.10 9.91
N LYS A 35 10.75 1.33 9.52
CA LYS A 35 10.41 2.16 8.36
C LYS A 35 10.85 3.60 8.57
N GLN A 36 10.61 4.19 9.75
CA GLN A 36 11.04 5.55 10.05
C GLN A 36 12.56 5.73 9.92
N LYS A 37 13.35 4.75 10.36
CA LYS A 37 14.81 4.79 10.15
C LYS A 37 15.18 4.83 8.67
N LEU A 38 14.53 4.02 7.84
CA LEU A 38 14.76 4.00 6.40
C LEU A 38 14.30 5.30 5.70
N VAL A 39 13.25 5.94 6.21
CA VAL A 39 12.81 7.26 5.72
C VAL A 39 13.89 8.31 5.96
N LEU A 40 14.50 8.32 7.15
CA LEU A 40 15.59 9.24 7.47
C LEU A 40 16.85 8.99 6.62
N GLU A 41 17.11 7.74 6.26
CA GLU A 41 18.32 7.32 5.55
C GLU A 41 18.22 7.44 4.02
N ILE A 42 17.01 7.33 3.45
CA ILE A 42 16.83 7.11 2.00
C ILE A 42 15.95 8.18 1.35
N THR A 43 14.74 8.41 1.88
CA THR A 43 13.78 9.37 1.34
C THR A 43 12.84 9.88 2.43
N PRO A 44 12.51 11.18 2.47
CA PRO A 44 11.61 11.74 3.48
C PRO A 44 10.15 11.25 3.37
N GLU A 45 9.79 10.49 2.34
CA GLU A 45 8.44 9.97 2.13
C GLU A 45 8.27 8.52 2.64
N GLU A 46 7.61 8.36 3.78
CA GLU A 46 7.26 7.04 4.35
C GLU A 46 6.45 6.16 3.39
N LEU A 47 5.55 6.78 2.63
CA LEU A 47 4.72 6.08 1.65
C LEU A 47 5.54 5.34 0.59
N LYS A 48 6.70 5.89 0.18
CA LYS A 48 7.55 5.26 -0.83
C LYS A 48 8.23 4.00 -0.30
N ILE A 49 8.75 4.06 0.93
CA ILE A 49 9.30 2.91 1.63
C ILE A 49 8.20 1.86 1.81
N GLN A 50 7.00 2.26 2.23
CA GLN A 50 5.88 1.34 2.41
C GLN A 50 5.48 0.63 1.10
N VAL A 51 5.35 1.36 -0.01
CA VAL A 51 5.02 0.78 -1.33
C VAL A 51 6.16 -0.14 -1.81
N TRP A 52 7.42 0.25 -1.62
CA TRP A 52 8.57 -0.57 -2.01
C TRP A 52 8.55 -1.93 -1.29
N PHE A 53 8.34 -1.96 0.03
CA PHE A 53 8.22 -3.22 0.79
C PHE A 53 6.95 -4.02 0.43
N GLN A 54 5.87 -3.37 -0.01
CA GLN A 54 4.70 -4.07 -0.55
C GLN A 54 5.03 -4.76 -1.87
N ASN A 55 5.66 -4.05 -2.81
CA ASN A 55 6.04 -4.56 -4.11
C ASN A 55 7.07 -5.69 -3.99
N GLY A 56 8.07 -5.55 -3.11
CA GLY A 56 9.05 -6.60 -2.83
C GLY A 56 8.41 -7.90 -2.33
N ARG A 57 7.34 -7.80 -1.52
CA ARG A 57 6.59 -8.99 -1.05
C ARG A 57 5.71 -9.63 -2.11
N VAL A 58 5.21 -8.86 -3.08
CA VAL A 58 4.52 -9.46 -4.24
C VAL A 58 5.51 -10.31 -5.02
N SER A 59 6.71 -9.79 -5.29
CA SER A 59 7.78 -10.56 -5.95
C SER A 59 8.20 -11.79 -5.12
N LEU A 60 8.32 -11.67 -3.80
CA LEU A 60 8.62 -12.81 -2.92
C LEU A 60 7.55 -13.90 -2.99
N ARG A 61 6.27 -13.54 -3.02
CA ARG A 61 5.17 -14.50 -3.15
C ARG A 61 5.16 -15.16 -4.52
N VAL A 62 5.34 -14.37 -5.58
CA VAL A 62 5.44 -14.91 -6.95
C VAL A 62 6.61 -15.88 -7.08
N TRP A 63 7.76 -15.57 -6.50
CA TRP A 63 8.93 -16.46 -6.48
C TRP A 63 8.71 -17.71 -5.63
N LYS A 64 8.03 -17.61 -4.48
CA LYS A 64 7.72 -18.79 -3.65
C LYS A 64 6.67 -19.69 -4.30
N SER A 65 5.72 -19.10 -5.02
CA SER A 65 4.65 -19.81 -5.72
C SER A 65 5.03 -20.22 -7.14
N SER A 66 6.29 -20.10 -7.57
CA SER A 66 6.73 -20.64 -8.87
C SER A 66 6.98 -22.14 -8.86
N GLU A 67 6.58 -22.87 -7.81
CA GLU A 67 6.16 -24.26 -7.89
C GLU A 67 4.83 -24.28 -8.70
N PRO A 68 4.83 -24.73 -9.96
CA PRO A 68 3.75 -24.42 -10.91
C PRO A 68 2.36 -24.95 -10.53
N GLU A 69 2.29 -25.99 -9.69
CA GLU A 69 1.02 -26.58 -9.23
C GLU A 69 0.38 -25.80 -8.07
N GLU A 70 1.17 -25.34 -7.12
CA GLU A 70 0.66 -24.66 -5.91
C GLU A 70 0.02 -23.29 -6.24
N TYR A 71 0.46 -22.62 -7.30
CA TYR A 71 -0.11 -21.34 -7.76
C TYR A 71 -1.55 -21.46 -8.27
N LEU A 72 -1.86 -22.52 -9.01
CA LEU A 72 -3.20 -22.78 -9.54
C LEU A 72 -4.15 -23.27 -8.44
N GLU A 73 -3.64 -24.08 -7.51
CA GLU A 73 -4.39 -24.54 -6.34
C GLU A 73 -4.65 -23.41 -5.33
N ALA A 74 -3.66 -22.57 -5.02
CA ALA A 74 -3.85 -21.41 -4.14
C ALA A 74 -4.89 -20.43 -4.71
N ARG A 75 -4.91 -20.23 -6.03
CA ARG A 75 -5.91 -19.37 -6.68
C ARG A 75 -7.32 -19.96 -6.63
N ARG A 76 -7.45 -21.28 -6.67
CA ARG A 76 -8.73 -21.99 -6.49
C ARG A 76 -9.20 -21.98 -5.03
N ALA A 77 -8.28 -22.12 -4.07
CA ALA A 77 -8.57 -22.17 -2.64
C ALA A 77 -9.07 -20.83 -2.04
N HIS A 78 -8.76 -19.69 -2.65
CA HIS A 78 -9.17 -18.36 -2.16
C HIS A 78 -10.66 -18.02 -2.34
N HIS A 79 -11.50 -18.95 -2.79
CA HIS A 79 -12.96 -18.79 -2.81
C HIS A 79 -13.68 -19.40 -1.59
N HIS A 80 -12.99 -19.53 -0.45
CA HIS A 80 -13.58 -19.94 0.83
C HIS A 80 -13.55 -18.76 1.83
N PRO A 81 -14.70 -18.31 2.38
CA PRO A 81 -14.73 -17.28 3.39
C PRO A 81 -14.51 -17.95 4.74
N GLU A 82 -13.27 -17.93 5.25
CA GLU A 82 -13.00 -18.45 6.59
C GLU A 82 -12.13 -17.49 7.41
N GLU A 83 -12.41 -17.47 8.70
CA GLU A 83 -12.31 -16.34 9.61
C GLU A 83 -10.89 -15.78 9.78
N ARG A 84 -10.79 -14.47 9.55
CA ARG A 84 -9.59 -13.66 9.78
C ARG A 84 -9.40 -13.41 11.29
N ASN A 85 -8.86 -14.39 12.00
CA ASN A 85 -8.26 -14.19 13.32
C ASN A 85 -6.79 -13.78 13.15
N GLN A 86 -6.56 -12.52 12.78
CA GLN A 86 -5.23 -11.91 12.91
C GLN A 86 -5.38 -10.52 13.52
N SER A 87 -5.20 -10.48 14.83
CA SER A 87 -5.09 -9.32 15.69
C SER A 87 -3.99 -8.40 15.18
N ARG A 88 -4.38 -7.44 14.34
CA ARG A 88 -3.62 -6.23 14.10
C ARG A 88 -4.61 -5.10 14.27
N GLU A 89 -4.48 -4.41 15.39
CA GLU A 89 -5.15 -3.14 15.62
C GLU A 89 -4.50 -2.06 14.75
N ASP A 90 -4.58 -2.22 13.43
CA ASP A 90 -4.82 -1.04 12.61
C ASP A 90 -6.27 -0.73 12.95
N ALA A 91 -6.50 0.07 14.00
CA ALA A 91 -7.82 0.46 14.49
C ALA A 91 -8.67 0.70 13.25
N GLY A 92 -9.64 -0.18 13.00
CA GLY A 92 -10.42 -0.14 11.79
C GLY A 92 -11.08 1.22 11.78
N VAL A 93 -10.50 2.17 11.03
CA VAL A 93 -11.03 3.53 10.94
C VAL A 93 -12.29 3.38 10.14
N MET A 94 -13.36 3.01 10.82
CA MET A 94 -14.69 2.98 10.24
C MET A 94 -14.97 4.41 9.82
N PRO A 95 -15.07 4.66 8.50
CA PRO A 95 -15.38 6.01 8.07
C PRO A 95 -16.76 6.33 8.63
N THR A 96 -16.91 7.53 9.19
CA THR A 96 -18.21 8.01 9.64
C THR A 96 -19.23 7.86 8.51
N SER A 97 -20.53 7.73 8.85
CA SER A 97 -21.60 7.61 7.85
C SER A 97 -21.49 8.65 6.73
N ALA A 98 -21.15 9.89 7.09
CA ALA A 98 -20.86 10.98 6.15
C ALA A 98 -19.65 10.70 5.24
N ARG A 99 -18.51 10.26 5.81
CA ARG A 99 -17.30 9.95 5.03
C ARG A 99 -17.51 8.76 4.10
N SER A 100 -18.24 7.74 4.55
CA SER A 100 -18.61 6.57 3.75
C SER A 100 -19.48 6.98 2.56
N HIS A 101 -20.50 7.83 2.77
CA HIS A 101 -21.38 8.32 1.71
C HIS A 101 -20.62 9.10 0.62
N VAL A 102 -19.68 9.96 1.02
CA VAL A 102 -18.83 10.72 0.07
C VAL A 102 -17.94 9.79 -0.74
N LEU A 103 -17.28 8.81 -0.09
CA LEU A 103 -16.42 7.85 -0.79
C LEU A 103 -17.20 6.97 -1.76
N ILE A 104 -18.40 6.51 -1.38
CA ILE A 104 -19.29 5.72 -2.25
C ILE A 104 -19.71 6.55 -3.47
N THR A 105 -20.10 7.80 -3.27
CA THR A 105 -20.54 8.70 -4.35
C THR A 105 -19.38 9.06 -5.29
N ALA A 106 -18.19 9.32 -4.75
CA ALA A 106 -17.00 9.60 -5.54
C ALA A 106 -16.59 8.39 -6.40
N ARG A 107 -16.61 7.17 -5.82
CA ARG A 107 -16.29 5.93 -6.54
C ARG A 107 -17.23 5.64 -7.70
N ARG A 108 -18.52 5.97 -7.57
CA ARG A 108 -19.52 5.84 -8.66
C ARG A 108 -19.26 6.82 -9.81
N LYS A 109 -18.77 8.02 -9.50
CA LYS A 109 -18.52 9.07 -10.51
C LYS A 109 -17.18 8.89 -11.22
N ASN A 110 -16.12 8.49 -10.49
CA ASN A 110 -14.82 8.20 -11.07
C ASN A 110 -14.11 7.11 -10.23
N PRO A 111 -14.01 5.86 -10.73
CA PRO A 111 -13.32 4.79 -10.02
C PRO A 111 -11.79 4.99 -9.92
N TYR A 112 -11.23 5.87 -10.77
CA TYR A 112 -9.81 6.20 -10.79
C TYR A 112 -9.61 7.67 -10.37
N THR A 113 -9.78 7.92 -9.08
CA THR A 113 -9.54 9.25 -8.50
C THR A 113 -8.05 9.56 -8.52
N ASP A 114 -7.72 10.72 -9.07
CA ASP A 114 -6.36 11.24 -9.06
C ASP A 114 -5.84 11.54 -7.64
N ILE A 115 -4.52 11.62 -7.46
CA ILE A 115 -3.91 11.95 -6.16
C ILE A 115 -4.29 13.36 -5.72
N ASP A 116 -4.35 14.33 -6.61
CA ASP A 116 -4.72 15.71 -6.28
C ASP A 116 -6.15 15.76 -5.73
N SER A 117 -7.03 14.93 -6.27
CA SER A 117 -8.41 14.80 -5.81
C SER A 117 -8.52 14.12 -4.44
N ARG A 118 -7.60 13.20 -4.15
CA ARG A 118 -7.53 12.46 -2.87
C ARG A 118 -6.93 13.31 -1.74
N ILE A 119 -5.98 14.20 -2.05
CA ILE A 119 -5.34 15.11 -1.08
C ILE A 119 -6.24 16.32 -0.78
N LYS A 120 -6.94 16.86 -1.79
CA LYS A 120 -7.82 18.04 -1.65
C LYS A 120 -9.15 17.75 -0.92
N SER A 121 -9.39 16.49 -0.53
CA SER A 121 -10.59 16.10 0.24
C SER A 121 -10.32 15.79 1.72
N PRO A 122 -9.65 16.64 2.54
CA PRO A 122 -9.61 16.45 3.98
C PRO A 122 -10.71 17.32 4.61
N ASN A 123 -11.98 16.92 4.46
CA ASN A 123 -13.17 17.61 4.99
C ASN A 123 -13.38 19.01 4.40
N LEU A 124 -14.42 19.16 3.56
CA LEU A 124 -15.01 20.48 3.33
C LEU A 124 -15.50 21.00 4.69
N VAL A 125 -14.75 21.99 5.17
CA VAL A 125 -15.00 22.80 6.36
C VAL A 125 -16.44 23.29 6.34
N LEU A 126 -17.16 23.03 7.45
CA LEU A 126 -18.42 23.69 7.79
C LEU A 126 -18.26 25.20 7.61
N LYS A 127 -19.10 25.78 6.76
CA LYS A 127 -19.45 27.19 6.83
C LYS A 127 -20.95 27.29 6.59
#